data_AF-A0A959KX24-F1
#
_entry.id   AF-A0A959KX24-F1
#
_cell.length_a   1.000
_cell.length_b   1.000
_cell.length_c   1.000
_cell.angle_alpha   90.00
_cell.angle_beta   90.00
_cell.angle_gamma   90.00
#
_symmetry.space_group_name_H-M   'P 1'
#
loop_
_entity.id
_entity.type
_entity.pdbx_description
1 polymer ?
#
loop_
_entity_poly.entity_id
_entity_poly.type
_entity_poly.pdbx_seq_one_letter_code
_entity_poly.pdbx_strand_id
1 'polypeptide(L)'
;IMYTDQIAPLDAGAQFDLLLEATGGTYRVVAEQVPGFPYPGHPTVAVEGCGDWSNPGFVILFPENEGSPFTAIDCQENVGAFDPNDKQAFPYGYDSAHYIEAETELEYRIRFQNTGTDTAFNVLILDTLSAQLDLSSVRP
;
A
#
# COMPACT_ATOMS: atom_id res chain seq x y z
N ILE A 1 2.37 0.11 -14.77
CA ILE A 1 3.58 0.57 -14.04
C ILE A 1 4.80 0.00 -14.74
N MET A 2 5.73 0.85 -15.16
CA MET A 2 6.99 0.39 -15.73
C MET A 2 7.95 0.13 -14.58
N TYR A 3 8.36 -1.12 -14.39
CA TYR A 3 9.57 -1.45 -13.62
C TYR A 3 10.74 -0.97 -14.49
N THR A 4 11.19 0.26 -14.27
CA THR A 4 12.31 0.82 -15.02
C THR A 4 13.58 0.57 -14.22
N ASP A 5 14.42 -0.31 -14.75
CA ASP A 5 15.78 -0.61 -14.31
C ASP A 5 15.94 -1.50 -13.07
N GLN A 6 16.38 -2.73 -13.33
CA GLN A 6 17.04 -3.57 -12.33
C GLN A 6 18.49 -3.07 -12.19
N ILE A 7 18.79 -2.45 -11.05
CA ILE A 7 20.16 -2.04 -10.73
C ILE A 7 20.96 -3.23 -10.17
N ALA A 8 22.26 -3.27 -10.46
CA ALA A 8 23.14 -4.25 -9.84
C ALA A 8 23.21 -4.02 -8.31
N PRO A 9 23.43 -5.07 -7.50
CA PRO A 9 23.62 -4.91 -6.06
C PRO A 9 24.71 -3.88 -5.76
N LEU A 10 24.44 -3.00 -4.80
CA LEU A 10 25.41 -2.02 -4.32
C LEU A 10 26.31 -2.64 -3.25
N ASP A 11 27.60 -2.31 -3.31
CA ASP A 11 28.52 -2.63 -2.22
C ASP A 11 28.15 -1.87 -0.94
N ALA A 12 28.61 -2.36 0.21
CA ALA A 12 28.33 -1.74 1.50
C ALA A 12 28.81 -0.27 1.53
N GLY A 13 27.88 0.65 1.80
CA GLY A 13 28.15 2.09 1.84
C GLY A 13 28.21 2.77 0.47
N ALA A 14 28.04 2.03 -0.63
CA ALA A 14 27.88 2.62 -1.94
C ALA A 14 26.51 3.29 -2.09
N GLN A 15 26.44 4.28 -2.99
CA GLN A 15 25.24 5.04 -3.31
C GLN A 15 25.00 4.99 -4.81
N PHE A 16 23.74 5.01 -5.21
CA PHE A 16 23.29 5.16 -6.58
C PHE A 16 22.30 6.31 -6.65
N ASP A 17 22.56 7.25 -7.55
CA ASP A 17 21.69 8.41 -7.78
C ASP A 17 20.83 8.16 -9.01
N LEU A 18 19.51 8.08 -8.79
CA LEU A 18 18.52 7.97 -9.85
C LEU A 18 17.98 9.36 -10.19
N LEU A 19 18.31 9.86 -11.38
CA LEU A 19 17.80 11.12 -11.92
C LEU A 19 16.59 10.86 -12.80
N LEU A 20 15.45 11.44 -12.43
CA LEU A 20 14.18 11.27 -13.13
C LEU A 20 13.68 12.63 -13.59
N GLU A 21 13.12 12.66 -14.80
CA GLU A 21 12.48 13.87 -15.33
C GLU A 21 11.24 14.21 -14.48
N ALA A 22 11.07 15.49 -14.15
CA ALA A 22 10.00 15.95 -13.29
C ALA A 22 8.69 16.13 -14.08
N THR A 23 8.09 15.02 -14.54
CA THR A 23 6.91 15.01 -15.42
C THR A 23 5.57 14.96 -14.69
N GLY A 24 5.58 15.10 -13.36
CA GLY A 24 4.41 14.92 -12.49
C GLY A 24 4.01 13.48 -12.24
N GLY A 25 4.84 12.51 -12.65
CA GLY A 25 4.61 11.10 -12.38
C GLY A 25 4.88 10.71 -10.93
N THR A 26 4.36 9.54 -10.56
CA THR A 26 4.73 8.84 -9.32
C THR A 26 5.82 7.83 -9.60
N TYR A 27 6.89 7.93 -8.83
CA TYR A 27 8.05 7.05 -8.90
C TYR A 27 8.15 6.27 -7.61
N ARG A 28 8.33 4.96 -7.71
CA ARG A 28 8.58 4.08 -6.57
C ARG A 28 9.87 3.32 -6.81
N VAL A 29 10.76 3.34 -5.83
CA VAL A 29 11.97 2.53 -5.81
C VAL A 29 11.74 1.42 -4.81
N VAL A 30 11.91 0.18 -5.25
CA VAL A 30 11.82 -1.03 -4.43
C VAL A 30 13.15 -1.73 -4.49
N ALA A 31 13.69 -2.12 -3.34
CA ALA A 31 14.92 -2.88 -3.23
C ALA A 31 14.63 -4.31 -2.75
N GLU A 32 15.45 -5.26 -3.19
CA GLU A 32 15.41 -6.62 -2.68
C GLU A 32 16.11 -6.73 -1.34
N GLN A 33 15.65 -7.66 -0.50
CA GLN A 33 16.32 -8.03 0.74
C GLN A 33 17.46 -9.01 0.46
N VAL A 34 18.46 -9.01 1.34
CA VAL A 34 19.52 -10.02 1.30
C VAL A 34 18.95 -11.42 1.62
N PRO A 35 19.50 -12.49 1.03
CA PRO A 35 19.08 -13.84 1.37
C PRO A 35 19.20 -14.12 2.88
N GLY A 36 18.12 -14.67 3.47
CA GLY A 36 18.08 -14.98 4.90
C GLY A 36 17.74 -13.79 5.80
N PHE A 37 17.33 -12.65 5.24
CA PHE A 37 16.76 -11.57 6.05
C PHE A 37 15.53 -12.09 6.83
N PRO A 38 15.40 -11.78 8.14
CA PRO A 38 14.44 -12.50 8.99
C PRO A 38 12.95 -12.18 8.75
N TYR A 39 12.64 -11.07 8.09
CA TYR A 39 11.27 -10.59 7.92
C TYR A 39 10.92 -10.47 6.44
N PRO A 40 9.67 -10.73 6.04
CA PRO A 40 9.21 -10.46 4.68
C PRO A 40 9.21 -8.95 4.39
N GLY A 41 9.04 -8.60 3.12
CA GLY A 41 8.90 -7.22 2.66
C GLY A 41 10.14 -6.67 1.98
N HIS A 42 9.93 -5.62 1.19
CA HIS A 42 10.94 -4.99 0.36
C HIS A 42 11.10 -3.53 0.80
N PRO A 43 12.32 -3.03 1.07
CA PRO A 43 12.53 -1.63 1.32
C PRO A 43 12.04 -0.83 0.11
N THR A 44 11.08 0.04 0.36
CA THR A 44 10.42 0.81 -0.70
C THR A 44 10.31 2.27 -0.29
N VAL A 45 10.37 3.14 -1.28
CA VAL A 45 10.08 4.57 -1.14
C VAL A 45 9.37 5.06 -2.39
N ALA A 46 8.35 5.88 -2.21
CA ALA A 46 7.62 6.50 -3.30
C ALA A 46 7.71 8.03 -3.23
N VAL A 47 7.86 8.65 -4.40
CA VAL A 47 7.73 10.10 -4.61
C VAL A 47 6.63 10.29 -5.63
N GLU A 48 5.60 11.02 -5.24
CA GLU A 48 4.42 11.27 -6.05
C GLU A 48 4.34 12.75 -6.46
N GLY A 49 3.83 13.01 -7.67
CA GLY A 49 3.71 14.37 -8.22
C GLY A 49 5.06 15.04 -8.45
N CYS A 50 6.05 14.30 -8.94
CA CYS A 50 7.42 14.83 -9.11
C CYS A 50 7.45 15.97 -10.14
N GLY A 51 7.48 17.23 -9.69
CA GLY A 51 7.51 18.44 -10.51
C GLY A 51 6.15 19.02 -10.90
N ASP A 52 5.10 18.19 -10.95
CA ASP A 52 3.73 18.60 -11.24
C ASP A 52 2.75 17.69 -10.47
N TRP A 53 1.69 18.28 -9.92
CA TRP A 53 0.76 17.59 -9.03
C TRP A 53 -0.53 17.13 -9.74
N SER A 54 -0.48 16.95 -11.05
CA SER A 54 -1.66 16.70 -11.89
C SER A 54 -2.17 15.25 -11.87
N ASN A 55 -1.39 14.29 -11.37
CA ASN A 55 -1.76 12.86 -11.38
C ASN A 55 -1.45 12.12 -10.04
N PRO A 56 -2.15 12.47 -8.93
CA PRO A 56 -2.13 11.76 -7.64
C PRO A 56 -2.76 10.37 -7.62
N GLY A 57 -2.52 9.65 -6.52
CA GLY A 57 -3.26 8.47 -6.11
C GLY A 57 -2.53 7.15 -6.36
N PHE A 58 -1.21 7.18 -6.60
CA PHE A 58 -0.44 6.01 -7.02
C PHE A 58 0.45 5.44 -5.91
N VAL A 59 0.62 6.15 -4.79
CA VAL A 59 1.49 5.69 -3.68
C VAL A 59 0.99 4.35 -3.13
N ILE A 60 -0.29 4.21 -2.84
CA ILE A 60 -0.86 3.04 -2.14
C ILE A 60 -1.15 1.83 -3.06
N LEU A 61 -0.77 1.87 -4.34
CA LEU A 61 -1.01 0.76 -5.27
C LEU A 61 -0.15 -0.46 -4.98
N PHE A 62 0.95 -0.28 -4.24
CA PHE A 62 1.92 -1.32 -3.90
C PHE A 62 2.15 -1.37 -2.38
N PRO A 63 2.55 -2.53 -1.81
CA PRO A 63 2.82 -2.66 -0.39
C PRO A 63 3.88 -1.69 0.11
N GLU A 64 3.75 -1.24 1.35
CA GLU A 64 4.83 -0.52 2.05
C GLU A 64 5.82 -1.50 2.70
N ASN A 65 6.96 -0.99 3.17
CA ASN A 65 7.98 -1.82 3.83
C ASN A 65 7.58 -2.14 5.29
N GLU A 66 6.55 -2.95 5.44
CA GLU A 66 5.92 -3.28 6.73
C GLU A 66 5.91 -4.77 7.08
N GLY A 67 6.63 -5.62 6.34
CA GLY A 67 6.68 -7.05 6.65
C GLY A 67 7.42 -7.41 7.95
N SER A 68 8.04 -6.43 8.62
CA SER A 68 8.61 -6.58 9.96
C SER A 68 7.53 -6.45 11.04
N PRO A 69 7.46 -7.35 12.04
CA PRO A 69 6.43 -7.33 13.07
C PRO A 69 6.53 -6.14 14.04
N PHE A 70 7.54 -5.28 13.90
CA PHE A 70 7.75 -4.08 14.70
C PHE A 70 7.60 -2.79 13.88
N THR A 71 7.14 -2.90 12.63
CA THR A 71 6.99 -1.78 11.70
C THR A 71 5.57 -1.83 11.14
N ALA A 72 4.88 -0.70 11.17
CA ALA A 72 3.56 -0.53 10.57
C ALA A 72 3.55 0.82 9.85
N ILE A 73 3.08 0.86 8.61
CA ILE A 73 3.08 2.06 7.78
C ILE A 73 1.68 2.26 7.20
N ASP A 74 0.94 3.25 7.71
CA ASP A 74 -0.37 3.62 7.17
C ASP A 74 -0.24 4.86 6.27
N CYS A 75 -0.27 4.63 4.96
CA CYS A 75 -0.35 5.69 3.96
C CYS A 75 -1.80 5.89 3.52
N GLN A 76 -2.31 7.11 3.65
CA GLN A 76 -3.69 7.44 3.28
C GLN A 76 -3.73 8.54 2.21
N GLU A 77 -4.53 8.33 1.18
CA GLU A 77 -4.89 9.41 0.26
C GLU A 77 -5.74 10.45 0.99
N ASN A 78 -5.40 11.72 0.81
CA ASN A 78 -6.22 12.82 1.32
C ASN A 78 -7.42 13.04 0.40
N VAL A 79 -8.53 12.39 0.73
CA VAL A 79 -9.81 12.51 0.02
C VAL A 79 -10.66 13.71 0.48
N GLY A 80 -10.10 14.61 1.30
CA GLY A 80 -10.82 15.74 1.88
C GLY A 80 -11.80 15.33 2.98
N ALA A 81 -12.79 16.19 3.27
CA ALA A 81 -13.86 15.90 4.23
C ALA A 81 -14.91 14.96 3.59
N PHE A 82 -14.51 13.71 3.34
CA PHE A 82 -15.33 12.70 2.69
C PHE A 82 -15.85 11.62 3.66
N ASP A 83 -16.89 10.90 3.22
CA ASP A 83 -17.79 10.04 4.01
C ASP A 83 -17.06 9.12 5.02
N PRO A 84 -17.42 9.16 6.31
CA PRO A 84 -16.79 8.37 7.38
C PRO A 84 -17.11 6.87 7.30
N ASN A 85 -17.92 6.42 6.33
CA ASN A 85 -18.21 5.01 6.09
C ASN A 85 -17.54 4.52 4.82
N ASP A 86 -16.53 3.68 4.97
CA ASP A 86 -15.91 3.01 3.82
C ASP A 86 -15.20 1.72 4.22
N LYS A 87 -14.86 0.95 3.19
CA LYS A 87 -13.96 -0.19 3.27
C LYS A 87 -12.81 0.06 2.30
N GLN A 88 -11.59 -0.01 2.81
CA GLN A 88 -10.35 0.11 2.04
C GLN A 88 -9.49 -1.14 2.25
N ALA A 89 -8.71 -1.47 1.22
CA ALA A 89 -7.74 -2.55 1.25
C ALA A 89 -6.36 -1.98 0.90
N PHE A 90 -5.32 -2.48 1.57
CA PHE A 90 -3.94 -2.10 1.36
C PHE A 90 -3.08 -3.35 1.07
N PRO A 91 -2.28 -3.37 -0.01
CA PRO A 91 -2.25 -2.36 -1.07
C PRO A 91 -3.56 -2.29 -1.87
N TYR A 92 -3.80 -1.14 -2.51
CA TYR A 92 -4.99 -0.91 -3.34
C TYR A 92 -4.96 -1.70 -4.67
N GLY A 93 -3.77 -2.14 -5.09
CA GLY A 93 -3.55 -2.86 -6.35
C GLY A 93 -3.53 -1.93 -7.56
N TYR A 94 -2.87 -2.37 -8.63
CA TYR A 94 -2.67 -1.58 -9.84
C TYR A 94 -3.62 -1.94 -10.98
N ASP A 95 -3.79 -1.02 -11.92
CA ASP A 95 -4.74 -1.11 -13.04
C ASP A 95 -6.20 -1.19 -12.55
N SER A 96 -7.14 -1.11 -13.48
CA SER A 96 -8.59 -1.21 -13.26
C SER A 96 -9.04 -2.52 -12.59
N ALA A 97 -8.20 -3.56 -12.65
CA ALA A 97 -8.48 -4.86 -12.03
C ALA A 97 -7.89 -5.00 -10.62
N HIS A 98 -7.16 -4.00 -10.11
CA HIS A 98 -6.52 -4.02 -8.79
C HIS A 98 -5.59 -5.21 -8.59
N TYR A 99 -4.70 -5.45 -9.56
CA TYR A 99 -3.74 -6.54 -9.47
C TYR A 99 -2.75 -6.30 -8.32
N ILE A 100 -2.41 -7.39 -7.64
CA ILE A 100 -1.38 -7.48 -6.59
C ILE A 100 -0.53 -8.74 -6.84
N GLU A 101 0.65 -8.79 -6.27
CA GLU A 101 1.50 -9.98 -6.34
C GLU A 101 0.90 -11.12 -5.49
N ALA A 102 1.16 -12.37 -5.88
CA ALA A 102 0.71 -13.52 -5.11
C ALA A 102 1.31 -13.49 -3.70
N GLU A 103 0.56 -13.99 -2.71
CA GLU A 103 0.97 -14.04 -1.30
C GLU A 103 1.20 -12.66 -0.64
N THR A 104 0.79 -11.57 -1.30
CA THR A 104 0.75 -10.23 -0.69
C THR A 104 -0.30 -10.21 0.43
N GLU A 105 0.11 -9.77 1.62
CA GLU A 105 -0.82 -9.52 2.73
C GLU A 105 -1.77 -8.38 2.37
N LEU A 106 -3.05 -8.52 2.75
CA LEU A 106 -4.06 -7.47 2.58
C LEU A 106 -4.51 -6.98 3.95
N GLU A 107 -4.26 -5.70 4.22
CA GLU A 107 -4.85 -5.00 5.36
C GLU A 107 -6.19 -4.40 4.94
N TYR A 108 -7.25 -4.71 5.71
CA TYR A 108 -8.57 -4.13 5.49
C TYR A 108 -8.89 -3.10 6.58
N ARG A 109 -9.17 -1.87 6.16
CA ARG A 109 -9.69 -0.82 7.03
C ARG A 109 -11.17 -0.61 6.76
N ILE A 110 -12.00 -0.74 7.80
CA ILE A 110 -13.43 -0.44 7.72
C ILE A 110 -13.74 0.71 8.68
N ARG A 111 -14.21 1.84 8.13
CA ARG A 111 -14.69 2.98 8.92
C ARG A 111 -16.21 2.96 8.93
N PHE A 112 -16.79 3.29 10.08
CA PHE A 112 -18.24 3.31 10.27
C PHE A 112 -18.64 4.42 11.24
N GLN A 113 -19.75 5.08 10.95
CA GLN A 113 -20.38 6.10 11.79
C GLN A 113 -21.89 5.85 11.91
N ASN A 114 -22.40 5.85 13.14
CA ASN A 114 -23.83 5.98 13.40
C ASN A 114 -24.27 7.42 13.14
N THR A 115 -24.95 7.68 12.02
CA THR A 115 -25.48 9.01 11.67
C THR A 115 -26.86 9.30 12.28
N GLY A 116 -27.44 8.33 13.00
CA GLY A 116 -28.69 8.49 13.71
C GLY A 116 -28.59 9.40 14.94
N THR A 117 -29.72 9.93 15.39
CA THR A 117 -29.80 10.78 16.59
C THR A 117 -29.96 9.99 17.90
N ASP A 118 -29.98 8.66 17.82
CA ASP A 118 -30.17 7.74 18.95
C ASP A 118 -29.12 6.62 18.92
N THR A 119 -29.01 5.88 20.01
CA THR A 119 -27.97 4.87 20.23
C THR A 119 -28.16 3.64 19.33
N ALA A 120 -27.11 3.26 18.59
CA ALA A 120 -27.05 1.97 17.93
C ALA A 120 -26.71 0.88 18.95
N PHE A 121 -27.63 -0.05 19.20
CA PHE A 121 -27.42 -1.13 20.18
C PHE A 121 -26.65 -2.32 19.62
N ASN A 122 -26.85 -2.64 18.34
CA ASN A 122 -26.17 -3.73 17.65
C ASN A 122 -25.62 -3.21 16.32
N VAL A 123 -24.31 -3.31 16.14
CA VAL A 123 -23.62 -2.99 14.88
C VAL A 123 -23.02 -4.27 14.35
N LEU A 124 -23.47 -4.70 13.16
CA LEU A 124 -22.94 -5.87 12.46
C LEU A 124 -22.23 -5.40 11.20
N ILE A 125 -20.92 -5.62 11.13
CA ILE A 125 -20.12 -5.45 9.92
C ILE A 125 -19.90 -6.85 9.33
N LEU A 126 -20.45 -7.09 8.15
CA LEU A 126 -20.30 -8.34 7.42
C LEU A 126 -19.47 -8.10 6.16
N ASP A 127 -18.34 -8.78 6.07
CA ASP A 127 -17.46 -8.75 4.91
C ASP A 127 -17.30 -10.16 4.34
N THR A 128 -17.59 -10.32 3.05
CA THR A 128 -17.42 -11.60 2.34
C THR A 128 -16.10 -11.56 1.60
N LEU A 129 -15.08 -12.22 2.16
CA LEU A 129 -13.77 -12.31 1.54
C LEU A 129 -13.79 -13.20 0.29
N SER A 130 -12.90 -12.90 -0.66
CA SER A 130 -12.77 -13.67 -1.89
C SER A 130 -12.32 -15.11 -1.61
N ALA A 131 -12.74 -16.05 -2.45
CA ALA A 131 -12.29 -17.44 -2.41
C ALA A 131 -10.79 -17.61 -2.75
N GLN A 132 -10.12 -16.56 -3.25
CA GLN A 132 -8.67 -16.56 -3.45
C GLN A 132 -7.87 -16.28 -2.15
N LEU A 133 -8.55 -15.85 -1.08
CA LEU A 133 -7.93 -15.57 0.20
C LEU A 133 -8.05 -16.78 1.14
N ASP A 134 -6.99 -17.02 1.92
CA ASP A 134 -7.02 -18.00 2.99
C ASP A 134 -7.75 -17.43 4.20
N LEU A 135 -8.98 -17.90 4.46
CA LEU A 135 -9.77 -17.44 5.61
C LEU A 135 -9.11 -17.75 6.96
N SER A 136 -8.19 -18.71 7.02
CA SER A 136 -7.53 -19.08 8.27
C SER A 136 -6.42 -18.10 8.69
N SER A 137 -6.01 -17.19 7.79
CA SER A 137 -4.98 -16.18 8.07
C SER A 137 -5.53 -14.87 8.64
N VAL A 138 -6.86 -14.71 8.68
CA VAL A 138 -7.52 -13.47 9.14
C VAL A 138 -7.17 -13.20 10.61
N ARG A 139 -6.73 -11.97 10.88
CA ARG A 139 -6.38 -11.48 12.21
C ARG A 139 -6.89 -10.05 12.43
N PRO A 140 -7.27 -9.68 13.67
CA PRO A 140 -7.69 -8.33 14.03
C PRO A 140 -6.52 -7.37 14.26
#